data_AF-A0A9E5D6C9-F1
#
_entry.id   AF-A0A9E5D6C9-F1
#
_cell.length_a   1.000
_cell.length_b   1.000
_cell.length_c   1.000
_cell.angle_alpha   90.00
_cell.angle_beta   90.00
_cell.angle_gamma   90.00
#
_symmetry.space_group_name_H-M   'P 1'
#
loop_
_entity.id
_entity.type
_entity.pdbx_description
1 polymer ?
#
loop_
_entity_poly.entity_id
_entity_poly.type
_entity_poly.pdbx_seq_one_letter_code
_entity_poly.pdbx_strand_id
1 'polypeptide(L)'
;GEEGSFNICTFWLVEAMTRAGQADRKWLNKARLMFEKMLSYANHLGLYSEQIGTSGEALGNFPQAFTHLALISAAFNLDRTLGRKQ
;
A
#
# COMPACT_ATOMS: atom_id res chain seq x y z
N GLY A 1 -8.24 8.15 -21.84
CA GLY A 1 -7.96 6.83 -21.25
C GLY A 1 -8.83 6.71 -20.04
N GLU A 2 -9.37 5.53 -19.75
CA GLU A 2 -10.07 5.32 -18.48
C GLU A 2 -9.07 5.55 -17.33
N GLU A 3 -9.46 6.38 -16.35
CA GLU A 3 -8.63 6.70 -15.20
C GLU A 3 -8.62 5.50 -14.23
N GLY A 4 -7.42 5.11 -13.78
CA GLY A 4 -7.23 4.06 -12.80
C GLY A 4 -7.14 4.60 -11.36
N SER A 5 -7.16 3.71 -10.39
CA SER A 5 -6.91 4.09 -8.99
C SER A 5 -5.42 4.25 -8.72
N PHE A 6 -5.02 5.37 -8.12
CA PHE A 6 -3.61 5.65 -7.80
C PHE A 6 -3.08 4.74 -6.68
N ASN A 7 -2.01 3.99 -6.98
CA ASN A 7 -1.41 3.04 -6.03
C ASN A 7 -0.86 3.71 -4.78
N ILE A 8 -0.23 4.88 -4.97
CA ILE A 8 0.36 5.68 -3.88
C ILE A 8 -0.67 6.03 -2.80
N CYS A 9 -1.91 6.36 -3.19
CA CYS A 9 -2.97 6.74 -2.27
C CYS A 9 -3.35 5.57 -1.34
N THR A 10 -3.38 4.34 -1.87
CA THR A 10 -3.68 3.16 -1.07
C THR A 10 -2.56 2.86 -0.07
N PHE A 11 -1.29 3.01 -0.46
CA PHE A 11 -0.17 2.86 0.49
C PHE A 11 -0.19 3.91 1.59
N TRP A 12 -0.52 5.17 1.29
CA TRP A 12 -0.73 6.19 2.31
C TRP A 12 -1.90 5.85 3.25
N LEU A 13 -2.98 5.27 2.73
CA LEU A 13 -4.10 4.81 3.55
C LEU A 13 -3.68 3.66 4.49
N VAL A 14 -2.83 2.72 4.03
CA VAL A 14 -2.22 1.70 4.92
C VAL A 14 -1.47 2.38 6.07
N GLU A 15 -0.66 3.38 5.77
CA GLU A 15 0.14 4.08 6.76
C GLU A 15 -0.74 4.85 7.76
N ALA A 16 -1.79 5.52 7.29
CA ALA A 16 -2.77 6.19 8.14
C ALA A 16 -3.48 5.20 9.07
N MET A 17 -3.96 4.07 8.55
CA MET A 17 -4.57 3.02 9.37
C MET A 17 -3.58 2.40 10.37
N THR A 18 -2.30 2.28 10.00
CA THR A 18 -1.24 1.80 10.89
C THR A 18 -1.09 2.74 12.10
N ARG A 19 -1.07 4.05 11.86
CA ARG A 19 -1.00 5.06 12.94
C ARG A 19 -2.24 5.01 13.83
N ALA A 20 -3.44 4.94 13.24
CA ALA A 20 -4.69 4.75 13.98
C ALA A 20 -4.70 3.43 14.79
N GLY A 21 -4.00 2.42 14.28
CA GLY A 21 -3.76 1.12 14.92
C GLY A 21 -3.10 1.19 16.30
N GLN A 22 -2.44 2.30 16.62
CA GLN A 22 -1.86 2.54 17.95
C GLN A 22 -2.94 2.84 19.01
N ALA A 23 -4.05 3.46 18.61
CA ALA A 23 -5.18 3.75 19.49
C ALA A 23 -6.22 2.62 19.48
N ASP A 24 -6.45 1.98 18.32
CA ASP A 24 -7.40 0.89 18.18
C ASP A 24 -6.86 -0.19 17.24
N ARG A 25 -6.58 -1.37 17.81
CA ARG A 25 -5.96 -2.51 17.14
C ARG A 25 -6.73 -2.98 15.90
N LYS A 26 -8.04 -2.73 15.79
CA LYS A 26 -8.81 -3.10 14.60
C LYS A 26 -8.28 -2.43 13.33
N TRP A 27 -7.77 -1.20 13.44
CA TRP A 27 -7.20 -0.48 12.31
C TRP A 27 -5.86 -1.06 11.89
N LEU A 28 -5.07 -1.56 12.84
CA LEU A 28 -3.81 -2.24 12.52
C LEU A 28 -4.06 -3.53 11.73
N ASN A 29 -5.07 -4.30 12.11
CA ASN A 29 -5.46 -5.51 11.37
C ASN A 29 -5.95 -5.17 9.95
N LYS A 30 -6.75 -4.10 9.78
CA LYS A 30 -7.17 -3.61 8.46
C LYS A 30 -5.99 -3.11 7.63
N ALA A 31 -5.06 -2.38 8.23
CA ALA A 31 -3.84 -1.92 7.57
C ALA A 31 -3.04 -3.09 7.01
N ARG A 32 -2.82 -4.12 7.83
CA ARG A 32 -2.11 -5.34 7.41
C ARG A 32 -2.81 -6.03 6.24
N LEU A 33 -4.11 -6.29 6.35
CA LEU A 33 -4.85 -6.98 5.29
C LEU A 33 -4.84 -6.19 3.98
N MET A 34 -5.00 -4.87 4.06
CA MET A 34 -4.96 -4.02 2.87
C MET A 34 -3.57 -3.95 2.25
N PHE A 35 -2.52 -3.90 3.08
CA PHE A 35 -1.14 -3.95 2.62
C PHE A 35 -0.83 -5.26 1.89
N GLU A 36 -1.18 -6.41 2.48
CA GLU A 36 -1.02 -7.73 1.87
C GLU A 36 -1.78 -7.83 0.53
N LYS A 37 -3.01 -7.27 0.47
CA LYS A 37 -3.75 -7.17 -0.79
C LYS A 37 -3.03 -6.31 -1.83
N MET A 38 -2.48 -5.16 -1.43
CA MET A 38 -1.71 -4.31 -2.35
C MET A 38 -0.49 -5.02 -2.92
N LEU A 39 0.20 -5.85 -2.12
CA LEU A 39 1.34 -6.65 -2.58
C LEU A 39 0.99 -7.58 -3.75
N SER A 40 -0.25 -8.04 -3.85
CA SER A 40 -0.70 -8.91 -4.95
C SER A 40 -0.81 -8.22 -6.31
N TYR A 41 -0.83 -6.88 -6.35
CA TYR A 41 -0.89 -6.10 -7.59
C TYR A 41 0.49 -5.76 -8.17
N ALA A 42 1.57 -6.11 -7.47
CA ALA A 42 2.91 -6.00 -8.04
C ALA A 42 3.05 -6.93 -9.25
N ASN A 43 3.82 -6.51 -10.24
CA ASN A 43 4.17 -7.42 -11.33
C ASN A 43 5.13 -8.53 -10.85
N HIS A 44 5.52 -9.44 -11.75
CA HIS A 44 6.45 -10.53 -11.46
C HIS A 44 7.85 -10.09 -10.96
N LEU A 45 8.21 -8.82 -11.10
CA LEU A 45 9.45 -8.22 -10.58
C LEU A 45 9.24 -7.46 -9.26
N GLY A 46 8.03 -7.43 -8.72
CA GLY A 46 7.69 -6.66 -7.52
C GLY A 46 7.48 -5.15 -7.78
N LEU A 47 7.30 -4.74 -9.04
CA LEU A 47 7.19 -3.34 -9.44
C LEU A 47 5.74 -2.89 -9.63
N TYR A 48 5.50 -1.60 -9.35
CA TYR A 48 4.20 -0.96 -9.45
C TYR A 48 4.17 0.17 -10.48
N SER A 49 3.02 0.31 -11.13
CA SER A 49 2.64 1.47 -11.92
C SER A 49 2.11 2.61 -11.04
N GLU A 50 1.86 3.75 -11.67
CA GLU A 50 1.15 4.87 -11.05
C GLU A 50 -0.26 4.50 -10.63
N GLN A 51 -0.98 3.83 -11.53
CA GLN A 51 -2.40 3.52 -11.40
C GLN A 51 -2.67 2.04 -11.68
N ILE A 52 -3.76 1.52 -11.12
CA ILE A 52 -4.33 0.21 -11.46
C ILE A 52 -5.70 0.44 -12.09
N GLY A 53 -5.90 -0.13 -13.27
CA GLY A 53 -7.18 -0.13 -13.96
C GLY A 53 -8.17 -1.13 -13.37
N THR A 54 -9.40 -1.11 -13.86
CA THR A 54 -10.51 -1.91 -13.31
C THR A 54 -10.30 -3.42 -13.49
N SER A 55 -9.51 -3.83 -14.49
CA SER A 55 -9.16 -5.23 -14.74
C SER A 55 -7.86 -5.64 -14.03
N GLY A 56 -7.27 -4.76 -13.21
CA GLY A 56 -6.00 -5.01 -12.52
C GLY A 56 -4.76 -4.68 -13.36
N GLU A 57 -4.94 -4.09 -14.54
CA GLU A 57 -3.86 -3.70 -15.43
C GLU A 57 -3.06 -2.50 -14.90
N ALA A 58 -1.76 -2.50 -15.14
CA ALA A 58 -0.89 -1.40 -14.81
C ALA A 58 -1.10 -0.23 -15.79
N LEU A 59 -1.48 0.93 -15.26
CA LEU A 59 -1.75 2.16 -16.02
C LEU A 59 -0.79 3.29 -15.60
N GLY A 60 -0.51 4.18 -16.56
CA GLY A 60 0.33 5.36 -16.34
C GLY A 60 1.82 5.04 -16.27
N ASN A 61 2.56 5.86 -15.52
CA ASN A 61 4.01 5.75 -15.40
C ASN A 61 4.44 4.39 -14.80
N PHE A 62 5.46 3.76 -15.38
CA PHE A 62 5.97 2.48 -14.91
C PHE A 62 7.49 2.34 -15.14
N PRO A 63 8.28 1.92 -14.13
CA PRO A 63 7.92 1.79 -12.72
C PRO A 63 7.76 3.17 -12.07
N GLN A 64 6.74 3.36 -11.23
CA GLN A 64 6.47 4.67 -10.64
C GLN A 64 7.19 4.83 -9.29
N ALA A 65 8.16 5.74 -9.23
CA ALA A 65 9.05 5.88 -8.07
C ALA A 65 8.33 6.26 -6.76
N PHE A 66 7.34 7.16 -6.80
CA PHE A 66 6.64 7.60 -5.58
C PHE A 66 5.73 6.52 -4.96
N THR A 67 5.18 5.61 -5.76
CA THR A 67 4.41 4.44 -5.35
C THR A 67 5.33 3.49 -4.60
N HIS A 68 6.55 3.27 -5.09
CA HIS A 68 7.54 2.46 -4.38
C HIS A 68 8.02 3.15 -3.09
N LEU A 69 8.18 4.48 -3.09
CA LEU A 69 8.49 5.22 -1.87
C LEU A 69 7.39 5.07 -0.82
N ALA A 70 6.12 5.20 -1.22
CA ALA A 70 4.99 5.01 -0.32
C ALA A 70 4.85 3.55 0.16
N LEU A 71 5.13 2.57 -0.70
CA LEU A 71 5.20 1.15 -0.33
C LEU A 71 6.23 0.92 0.78
N ILE A 72 7.47 1.43 0.62
CA ILE A 72 8.54 1.29 1.60
C ILE A 72 8.14 1.96 2.92
N SER A 73 7.59 3.18 2.86
CA SER A 73 7.13 3.90 4.05
C SER A 73 6.03 3.14 4.80
N ALA A 74 5.02 2.64 4.08
CA ALA A 74 3.94 1.86 4.66
C ALA A 74 4.44 0.57 5.30
N ALA A 75 5.32 -0.17 4.60
CA ALA A 75 5.93 -1.40 5.11
C ALA A 75 6.70 -1.17 6.42
N PHE A 76 7.56 -0.16 6.43
CA PHE A 76 8.38 0.19 7.59
C PHE A 76 7.54 0.57 8.81
N ASN A 77 6.52 1.43 8.62
CA ASN A 77 5.67 1.87 9.72
C ASN A 77 4.77 0.73 10.25
N LEU A 78 4.26 -0.12 9.35
CA LEU A 78 3.41 -1.27 9.70
C LEU A 78 4.21 -2.29 10.52
N ASP A 79 5.39 -2.69 10.05
CA ASP A 79 6.27 -3.62 10.76
C ASP A 79 6.65 -3.09 12.14
N ARG A 80 7.11 -1.84 12.22
CA ARG A 80 7.45 -1.18 13.49
C ARG A 80 6.28 -1.19 14.48
N THR A 81 5.05 -1.00 14.01
CA THR A 81 3.86 -0.96 14.87
C THR A 81 3.41 -2.36 15.29
N LEU A 82 3.58 -3.38 14.44
CA LEU A 82 3.33 -4.78 14.77
C LEU A 82 4.36 -5.33 15.77
N GLY A 83 5.64 -4.97 15.62
CA GLY A 83 6.74 -5.40 16.49
C GLY A 83 6.72 -4.80 17.89
N ARG A 84 5.97 -3.71 18.12
CA ARG A 84 5.65 -3.20 19.45
C ARG A 84 4.68 -4.17 20.14
N LYS A 85 5.22 -5.21 20.80
CA LYS A 85 4.48 -5.96 21.81
C LYS A 85 3.98 -4.95 22.87
N GLN A 86 2.68 -4.98 23.14
CA GLN A 86 2.13 -4.34 24.35
C GLN A 86 2.56 -5.17 25.57
#